data_AF-A0A484ZPU2-F1
#
_entry.id   AF-A0A484ZPU2-F1
#
_cell.length_a   1.000
_cell.length_b   1.000
_cell.length_c   1.000
_cell.angle_alpha   90.00
_cell.angle_beta   90.00
_cell.angle_gamma   90.00
#
_symmetry.space_group_name_H-M   'P 1'
#
loop_
_entity.id
_entity.type
_entity.pdbx_description
1 polymer ?
#
loop_
_entity_poly.entity_id
_entity_poly.type
_entity_poly.pdbx_seq_one_letter_code
_entity_poly.pdbx_strand_id
1 'polypeptide(L)'
;MKRDWELIKKILVMVEASDVSANGVKSTSITGYDHGLVCAHISLLQENSYIEGHDYSSSSLDYYQVTGLTWKGYDLLDTLRDQSLT
;
A
#
# COMPACT_ATOMS: atom_id res chain seq x y z
N MET A 1 -12.49 -1.06 11.52
CA MET A 1 -11.07 -1.49 11.60
C MET A 1 -10.26 -0.36 12.21
N LYS A 2 -9.26 -0.67 13.03
CA LYS A 2 -8.28 0.33 13.50
C LYS A 2 -7.27 0.53 12.36
N ARG A 3 -6.89 1.77 12.05
CA ARG A 3 -5.87 2.05 11.03
C ARG A 3 -4.51 1.61 11.57
N ASP A 4 -3.92 0.58 10.97
CA ASP A 4 -2.57 0.12 11.30
C ASP A 4 -1.55 0.98 10.56
N TRP A 5 -1.06 2.02 11.23
CA TRP A 5 -0.11 2.97 10.64
C TRP A 5 1.21 2.32 10.24
N GLU A 6 1.64 1.26 10.94
CA GLU A 6 2.83 0.48 10.57
C GLU A 6 2.63 -0.28 9.25
N LEU A 7 1.44 -0.88 9.05
CA LEU A 7 1.09 -1.55 7.80
C LEU A 7 0.99 -0.53 6.65
N ILE A 8 0.33 0.61 6.88
CA ILE A 8 0.23 1.69 5.90
C ILE A 8 1.62 2.17 5.49
N LYS A 9 2.49 2.48 6.45
CA LYS A 9 3.88 2.89 6.18
C LYS A 9 4.62 1.82 5.39
N LYS A 10 4.49 0.54 5.75
CA LYS A 10 5.13 -0.57 5.04
C LYS A 10 4.67 -0.67 3.58
N ILE A 11 3.37 -0.56 3.32
CA ILE A 11 2.81 -0.55 1.96
C ILE A 11 3.42 0.59 1.16
N LEU A 12 3.35 1.83 1.68
CA LEU A 12 3.83 3.01 0.97
C LEU A 12 5.33 2.95 0.67
N VAL A 13 6.16 2.51 1.62
CA VAL A 13 7.61 2.32 1.42
C VAL A 13 7.91 1.26 0.36
N MET A 14 7.18 0.14 0.36
CA MET A 14 7.37 -0.88 -0.68
C MET A 14 7.00 -0.35 -2.06
N VAL A 15 5.93 0.43 -2.17
CA VAL A 15 5.48 1.02 -3.44
C VAL A 15 6.47 2.06 -3.93
N GLU A 16 6.96 2.95 -3.07
CA GLU A 16 8.02 3.92 -3.40
C GLU A 16 9.28 3.23 -3.93
N ALA A 17 9.71 2.13 -3.28
CA ALA A 17 10.86 1.36 -3.74
C ALA A 17 10.60 0.61 -5.07
N SER A 18 9.36 0.21 -5.31
CA SER A 18 8.94 -0.52 -6.51
C SER A 18 8.60 0.36 -7.69
N ASP A 19 8.40 1.67 -7.54
CA ASP A 19 8.19 2.61 -8.67
C ASP A 19 9.37 2.56 -9.66
N VAL A 20 10.57 2.19 -9.18
CA VAL A 20 11.77 1.93 -10.00
C VAL A 20 11.68 0.63 -10.81
N SER A 21 10.82 -0.31 -10.39
CA SER A 21 10.63 -1.63 -11.01
C SER A 21 9.29 -1.69 -11.76
N ALA A 22 9.33 -1.92 -13.07
CA ALA A 22 8.18 -1.82 -13.99
C ALA A 22 6.93 -2.68 -13.68
N ASN A 23 6.90 -3.45 -12.59
CA ASN A 23 5.83 -4.39 -12.24
C ASN A 23 5.01 -3.99 -10.99
N GLY A 24 5.31 -2.89 -10.30
CA GLY A 24 4.60 -2.48 -9.08
C GLY A 24 4.67 -3.50 -7.92
N VAL A 25 3.90 -3.25 -6.85
CA VAL A 25 3.83 -4.10 -5.65
C VAL A 25 2.56 -4.92 -5.63
N LYS A 26 2.68 -6.24 -5.47
CA LYS A 26 1.54 -7.11 -5.20
C LYS A 26 1.24 -7.16 -3.72
N SER A 27 -0.04 -7.11 -3.34
CA SER A 27 -0.50 -7.32 -1.95
C SER A 27 0.06 -8.59 -1.31
N THR A 28 0.19 -9.67 -2.08
CA THR A 28 0.77 -10.95 -1.65
C THR A 28 2.27 -10.90 -1.33
N SER A 29 2.99 -9.86 -1.78
CA SER A 29 4.40 -9.65 -1.44
C SER A 29 4.59 -9.03 -0.04
N ILE A 30 3.53 -8.52 0.58
CA ILE A 30 3.58 -7.90 1.90
C ILE A 30 3.45 -8.99 2.97
N THR A 31 4.60 -9.44 3.46
CA THR A 31 4.68 -10.50 4.48
C THR A 31 4.55 -9.95 5.90
N GLY A 32 4.13 -10.81 6.84
CA GLY A 32 4.01 -10.48 8.27
C GLY A 32 2.67 -9.87 8.70
N TYR A 33 1.71 -9.81 7.78
CA TYR A 33 0.33 -9.36 8.03
C TYR A 33 -0.66 -10.36 7.42
N ASP A 34 -1.89 -10.37 7.93
CA ASP A 34 -2.99 -11.10 7.30
C ASP A 34 -3.29 -10.53 5.91
N HIS A 35 -3.48 -11.40 4.92
CA HIS A 35 -3.70 -10.98 3.53
C HIS A 35 -4.97 -10.15 3.36
N GLY A 36 -6.07 -10.53 4.03
CA GLY A 36 -7.31 -9.76 4.01
C GLY A 36 -7.15 -8.37 4.63
N LEU A 37 -6.36 -8.27 5.70
CA LEU A 37 -5.98 -7.00 6.32
C LEU A 37 -5.16 -6.13 5.35
N VAL A 38 -4.21 -6.70 4.61
CA VAL A 38 -3.42 -5.99 3.61
C VAL A 38 -4.32 -5.46 2.48
N CYS A 39 -5.16 -6.32 1.90
CA CYS A 39 -6.10 -5.95 0.84
C CYS A 39 -7.04 -4.82 1.29
N ALA A 40 -7.58 -4.90 2.51
CA ALA A 40 -8.44 -3.85 3.06
C ALA A 40 -7.73 -2.49 3.18
N HIS A 41 -6.45 -2.48 3.59
CA HIS A 41 -5.67 -1.24 3.69
C HIS A 41 -5.30 -0.68 2.32
N ILE A 42 -4.96 -1.53 1.36
CA ILE A 42 -4.69 -1.11 -0.03
C ILE A 42 -5.95 -0.50 -0.65
N SER A 43 -7.10 -1.15 -0.49
CA SER A 43 -8.39 -0.63 -0.97
C SER A 43 -8.67 0.77 -0.39
N LEU A 44 -8.54 0.95 0.93
CA LEU A 44 -8.70 2.25 1.59
C LEU A 44 -7.74 3.34 1.08
N LEU A 45 -6.47 2.99 0.85
CA LEU A 45 -5.47 3.92 0.32
C LEU A 45 -5.81 4.32 -1.11
N GLN A 46 -6.28 3.38 -1.93
CA GLN A 46 -6.69 3.61 -3.31
C GLN A 46 -7.95 4.48 -3.38
N GLU A 47 -8.98 4.19 -2.58
CA GLU A 47 -10.22 4.97 -2.47
C GLU A 47 -9.96 6.45 -2.11
N ASN A 48 -8.91 6.70 -1.32
CA ASN A 48 -8.54 8.05 -0.89
C ASN A 48 -7.43 8.68 -1.76
N SER A 49 -7.12 8.06 -2.89
CA SER A 49 -6.12 8.48 -3.87
C SER A 49 -4.73 8.70 -3.27
N TYR A 50 -4.30 7.86 -2.32
CA TYR A 50 -2.91 7.83 -1.85
C TYR A 50 -2.01 6.96 -2.74
N ILE A 51 -2.59 5.95 -3.39
CA ILE A 51 -1.87 5.01 -4.26
C ILE A 51 -2.65 4.81 -5.56
N GLU A 52 -1.93 4.40 -6.59
CA GLU A 52 -2.50 3.96 -7.87
C GLU A 52 -2.28 2.47 -8.05
N GLY A 53 -3.21 1.79 -8.71
CA GLY A 53 -3.11 0.36 -8.91
C GLY A 53 -4.37 -0.28 -9.48
N HIS A 54 -4.33 -1.59 -9.59
CA HIS A 54 -5.39 -2.44 -10.11
C HIS A 54 -5.80 -3.48 -9.07
N ASP A 55 -7.12 -3.62 -8.90
CA ASP A 55 -7.71 -4.71 -8.17
C ASP A 55 -7.82 -5.94 -9.08
N TYR A 56 -7.18 -7.05 -8.68
CA TYR A 56 -7.30 -8.34 -9.34
C TYR A 56 -8.09 -9.35 -8.50
N SER A 57 -8.78 -8.91 -7.45
CA SER A 57 -9.70 -9.77 -6.71
C SER A 57 -10.89 -10.20 -7.58
N SER A 58 -11.01 -11.50 -7.75
CA SER A 58 -12.02 -12.23 -8.51
C SER A 58 -12.22 -13.61 -7.88
N SER A 59 -13.08 -14.46 -8.45
CA SER A 59 -13.32 -15.81 -7.91
C SER A 59 -12.08 -16.73 -7.92
N SER A 60 -11.05 -16.40 -8.72
CA SER A 60 -9.86 -17.23 -8.93
C SER A 60 -8.54 -16.58 -8.48
N LEU A 61 -8.54 -15.27 -8.25
CA LEU A 61 -7.37 -14.47 -7.85
C LEU A 61 -7.84 -13.55 -6.74
N ASP A 62 -7.03 -13.35 -5.71
CA ASP A 62 -7.38 -12.43 -4.63
C ASP A 62 -6.15 -11.60 -4.28
N TYR A 63 -5.89 -10.56 -5.07
CA TYR A 63 -4.76 -9.67 -4.82
C TYR A 63 -4.95 -8.30 -5.49
N TYR A 64 -4.36 -7.28 -4.87
CA TYR A 64 -4.14 -5.97 -5.49
C TYR A 64 -2.73 -5.86 -6.07
N GLN A 65 -2.59 -5.12 -7.16
CA GLN A 65 -1.31 -4.67 -7.71
C GLN A 65 -1.24 -3.14 -7.67
N VAL A 66 -0.38 -2.62 -6.81
CA VAL A 66 -0.16 -1.18 -6.64
C VAL A 66 0.96 -0.76 -7.58
N THR A 67 0.69 0.20 -8.46
CA THR A 67 1.62 0.64 -9.51
C THR A 67 2.44 1.85 -9.14
N GLY A 68 1.98 2.67 -8.19
CA GLY A 68 2.70 3.87 -7.77
C GLY A 68 2.04 4.64 -6.63
N LEU A 69 2.75 5.63 -6.13
CA LEU A 69 2.25 6.60 -5.15
C LEU A 69 1.74 7.85 -5.84
N THR A 70 0.62 8.40 -5.37
CA THR A 70 0.21 9.75 -5.75
C THR A 70 1.00 10.79 -4.94
N TRP A 71 0.92 12.06 -5.32
CA TRP A 71 1.42 13.19 -4.51
C TRP A 71 0.93 13.15 -3.06
N LYS A 72 -0.34 12.79 -2.86
CA LYS A 72 -0.94 12.66 -1.53
C LYS A 72 -0.36 11.45 -0.77
N GLY A 73 -0.03 10.38 -1.48
CA GLY A 73 0.70 9.22 -0.93
C GLY A 73 2.08 9.58 -0.43
N TYR A 74 2.83 10.39 -1.19
CA TYR A 74 4.14 10.89 -0.77
C TYR A 74 4.06 11.77 0.48
N ASP A 75 3.10 12.70 0.54
CA ASP A 75 2.87 13.57 1.72
C ASP A 75 2.56 12.76 2.99
N LEU A 76 1.70 11.75 2.85
CA LEU A 76 1.39 10.83 3.95
C LEU A 76 2.63 10.02 4.38
N LEU A 77 3.40 9.50 3.42
CA LEU A 77 4.61 8.73 3.73
C LEU A 77 5.66 9.59 4.46
N ASP A 78 5.83 10.84 4.05
CA ASP A 78 6.75 11.78 4.71
C ASP A 78 6.31 12.06 6.15
N THR A 79 5.02 12.33 6.37
CA THR A 79 4.44 12.49 7.71
C THR A 79 4.70 11.26 8.60
N LEU A 80 4.53 10.04 8.06
CA LEU A 80 4.76 8.78 8.80
C LEU A 80 6.24 8.49 9.06
N ARG A 81 7.16 9.09 8.30
CA ARG A 81 8.61 9.04 8.55
C ARG A 81 8.99 10.01 9.67
N ASP A 82 8.44 11.21 9.67
CA ASP A 82 8.71 12.23 10.68
C ASP A 82 8.18 11.83 12.06
N GLN A 83 6.98 11.22 12.12
CA GLN A 83 6.41 10.71 13.38
C GLN A 83 7.24 9.60 14.05
N SER A 84 8.12 8.90 13.32
CA SER A 84 9.02 7.92 13.92
C SER A 84 10.27 8.52 14.58
N LEU A 85 10.44 9.84 14.55
CA LEU A 85 11.59 10.54 15.13
C LEU A 85 11.35 11.09 16.56
N THR A 86 10.26 10.74 17.23
CA THR A 86 9.96 11.18 18.62
C THR A 86 9.97 9.99 19.58
#